data_AF-A0A0D2LR25-F1
#
_entry.id   AF-A0A0D2LR25-F1
#
_cell.length_a   1.000
_cell.length_b   1.000
_cell.length_c   1.000
_cell.angle_alpha   90.00
_cell.angle_beta   90.00
_cell.angle_gamma   90.00
#
_symmetry.space_group_name_H-M   'P 1'
#
loop_
_entity.id
_entity.type
_entity.pdbx_description
1 polymer ?
#
loop_
_entity_poly.entity_id
_entity_poly.type
_entity_poly.pdbx_seq_one_letter_code
_entity_poly.pdbx_strand_id
1 'polypeptide(L)' 'ISWTKNDNWTWALITYLTTHVAFRTKLFSDSTANAKKQDRSKMTAKDSKSAQYAVLAEAIF' A
#
# COMPACT_ATOMS: atom_id res chain seq x y z
N ILE A 1 -0.26 -15.27 -13.50
CA ILE A 1 -0.86 -14.00 -13.96
C ILE A 1 0.25 -13.13 -14.56
N SER A 2 0.14 -12.72 -15.82
CA SER A 2 1.17 -11.89 -16.49
C SER A 2 0.76 -10.41 -16.40
N TRP A 3 1.46 -9.64 -15.57
CA TRP A 3 1.21 -8.21 -15.36
C TRP A 3 1.45 -7.39 -16.64
N THR A 4 2.42 -7.79 -17.45
CA THR A 4 2.75 -7.15 -18.74
C THR A 4 1.66 -7.29 -19.81
N LYS A 5 0.65 -8.15 -19.59
CA LYS A 5 -0.52 -8.28 -20.46
C LYS A 5 -1.74 -7.53 -19.94
N ASN A 6 -1.62 -6.85 -18.79
CA ASN A 6 -2.72 -6.27 -18.03
C ASN A 6 -2.29 -4.94 -17.41
N ASP A 7 -1.97 -3.96 -18.27
CA ASP A 7 -1.49 -2.64 -17.85
C ASP A 7 -2.50 -1.92 -16.94
N ASN A 8 -3.78 -2.23 -17.08
CA ASN A 8 -4.87 -1.75 -16.22
C ASN A 8 -4.66 -2.10 -14.74
N TRP A 9 -4.08 -3.26 -14.40
CA TRP A 9 -3.80 -3.62 -13.02
C TRP A 9 -2.68 -2.77 -12.40
N THR A 10 -1.69 -2.40 -13.20
CA THR A 10 -0.65 -1.46 -12.77
C THR A 10 -1.26 -0.10 -12.45
N TRP A 11 -2.16 0.39 -13.32
CA TRP A 11 -2.88 1.64 -13.06
C TRP A 11 -3.82 1.55 -11.85
N ALA A 12 -4.52 0.43 -11.67
CA ALA A 12 -5.38 0.18 -10.50
C ALA A 12 -4.55 0.17 -9.20
N LEU A 13 -3.40 -0.50 -9.20
CA LEU A 13 -2.45 -0.52 -8.09
C LEU A 13 -1.96 0.90 -7.73
N ILE A 14 -1.50 1.66 -8.73
CA ILE A 14 -1.02 3.04 -8.54
C ILE A 14 -2.15 3.92 -7.98
N THR A 15 -3.35 3.80 -8.54
CA THR A 15 -4.53 4.57 -8.11
C THR A 15 -4.88 4.23 -6.66
N TYR A 16 -4.98 2.95 -6.33
CA TYR A 16 -5.32 2.50 -4.98
C TYR A 16 -4.30 2.98 -3.93
N LEU A 17 -3.01 2.83 -4.20
CA LEU A 17 -1.95 3.27 -3.28
C LEU A 17 -1.88 4.79 -3.13
N THR A 18 -2.31 5.55 -4.15
CA THR A 18 -2.33 7.01 -4.12
C THR A 18 -3.54 7.53 -3.36
N THR A 19 -4.70 6.90 -3.51
CA THR A 19 -5.94 7.26 -2.78
C THR A 19 -5.92 6.79 -1.32
N HIS A 20 -5.26 5.67 -1.02
CA HIS A 20 -5.19 5.10 0.33
C HIS A 20 -3.80 5.28 0.95
N VAL A 21 -3.39 6.53 1.17
CA VAL A 21 -2.03 6.87 1.67
C VAL A 21 -1.70 6.19 3.00
N ALA A 22 -2.66 6.09 3.93
CA ALA A 22 -2.45 5.40 5.20
C ALA A 22 -2.22 3.89 5.02
N PHE A 23 -2.95 3.25 4.09
CA PHE A 23 -2.76 1.86 3.73
C PHE A 23 -1.38 1.64 3.09
N ARG A 24 -1.01 2.46 2.09
CA ARG A 24 0.32 2.44 1.46
C ARG A 24 1.43 2.55 2.50
N THR A 25 1.28 3.48 3.42
CA THR A 25 2.29 3.75 4.47
C THR A 25 2.43 2.58 5.44
N LYS A 26 1.33 1.89 5.77
CA LYS A 26 1.36 0.66 6.58
C LYS A 26 1.97 -0.52 5.80
N LEU A 27 1.59 -0.69 4.53
CA LEU A 27 2.05 -1.78 3.66
C LEU A 27 3.57 -1.76 3.45
N PHE A 28 4.10 -0.59 3.09
CA PHE A 28 5.54 -0.43 2.84
C PHE A 28 6.36 -0.16 4.10
N SER A 29 5.71 -0.21 5.26
CA SER A 29 6.27 0.16 6.56
C SER A 29 6.71 1.62 6.59
N ASP A 30 6.04 2.38 7.44
CA ASP A 30 6.41 3.74 7.69
C ASP A 30 7.79 3.83 8.34
N SER A 31 8.66 4.70 7.82
CA SER A 31 9.94 4.95 8.47
C SER A 31 9.75 5.92 9.63
N THR A 32 10.33 5.62 10.80
CA THR A 32 10.32 6.52 11.96
C THR A 32 10.89 7.90 11.59
N ALA A 33 11.90 7.95 10.72
CA ALA A 33 12.49 9.20 10.25
C ALA A 33 11.51 10.02 9.39
N ASN A 34 10.74 9.38 8.52
CA ASN A 34 9.75 10.05 7.67
C ASN A 34 8.53 10.53 8.48
N ALA A 35 8.08 9.73 9.44
CA ALA A 35 7.00 10.10 10.35
C ALA A 35 7.38 11.35 11.18
N LYS A 36 8.59 11.37 11.75
CA LYS A 36 9.10 12.50 12.54
C LYS A 36 9.28 13.77 11.70
N LYS A 37 9.73 13.65 10.44
CA LYS A 37 9.82 14.80 9.51
C LYS A 37 8.46 15.43 9.20
N GLN A 38 7.38 14.65 9.32
CA GLN A 38 6.01 15.07 9.07
C GLN A 38 5.24 15.35 10.36
N ASP A 39 5.95 15.49 11.49
CA ASP A 39 5.40 15.72 12.83
C ASP A 39 4.23 14.78 13.20
N ARG A 40 4.34 13.51 12.76
CA ARG A 40 3.33 12.48 13.01
C ARG A 40 3.95 11.23 13.61
N SER A 41 3.10 10.46 14.30
CA SER A 41 3.47 9.14 14.81
C SER A 41 3.65 8.14 13.66
N LYS A 42 4.57 7.20 13.86
CA LYS A 42 4.83 6.09 12.94
C LYS A 42 3.56 5.25 12.77
N MET A 43 3.15 5.03 11.53
CA MET A 43 2.06 4.11 11.24
C MET A 43 2.58 2.68 11.12
N THR A 44 2.06 1.80 11.96
CA THR A 44 2.36 0.37 11.89
C THR A 44 1.16 -0.40 11.39
N ALA A 45 1.44 -1.41 10.57
CA ALA A 45 0.50 -2.46 10.23
C ALA A 45 0.12 -3.24 11.51
N LYS A 46 -1.18 -3.34 11.83
CA LYS A 46 -1.67 -4.28 12.85
C LYS A 46 -1.80 -5.70 12.29
N ASP A 47 -2.19 -5.78 11.01
CA ASP A 47 -2.40 -7.05 10.32
C ASP A 47 -1.10 -7.58 9.70
N SER A 48 -1.07 -8.89 9.45
CA SER A 48 0.04 -9.51 8.72
C SER A 48 0.15 -8.93 7.30
N LYS A 49 1.37 -8.92 6.75
CA LYS A 49 1.58 -8.49 5.34
C LYS A 49 0.71 -9.29 4.36
N SER A 50 0.52 -10.58 4.62
CA SER A 50 -0.33 -11.45 3.79
C SER A 50 -1.79 -10.97 3.75
N ALA A 51 -2.35 -10.54 4.89
CA ALA A 51 -3.70 -10.00 4.93
C ALA A 51 -3.82 -8.69 4.12
N GLN A 52 -2.80 -7.84 4.17
CA GLN A 52 -2.79 -6.59 3.39
C GLN A 52 -2.63 -6.85 1.89
N TYR A 53 -1.85 -7.86 1.50
CA TYR A 53 -1.76 -8.26 0.09
C TYR A 53 -3.08 -8.85 -0.42
N ALA A 54 -3.88 -9.51 0.42
CA ALA A 54 -5.22 -9.98 0.05
C ALA A 54 -6.17 -8.80 -0.24
N VAL A 55 -6.20 -7.79 0.65
CA VAL A 55 -6.97 -6.55 0.43
C VAL A 55 -6.52 -5.84 -0.86
N LEU A 56 -5.22 -5.81 -1.12
CA LEU A 56 -4.68 -5.19 -2.33
C LEU A 56 -5.07 -5.98 -3.59
N ALA A 57 -5.06 -7.32 -3.51
CA ALA A 57 -5.47 -8.17 -4.63
C ALA A 57 -6.96 -8.00 -4.97
N GLU A 58 -7.84 -7.93 -3.97
CA GLU A 58 -9.28 -7.66 -4.14
C GLU A 58 -9.56 -6.29 -4.79
N ALA A 59 -8.70 -5.30 -4.56
CA ALA A 59 -8.84 -3.98 -5.15
C ALA A 59 -8.33 -3.89 -6.61
N ILE A 60 -7.58 -4.88 -7.10
CA ILE A 60 -6.87 -4.82 -8.39
C ILE A 60 -7.43 -5.81 -9.42
N PHE A 61 -7.79 -7.02 -8.99
CA PHE A 61 -8.28 -8.12 -9.85
C PHE A 61 -9.80 -8.22 -9.81
#